data_AF-A0A1V6A6B3-F1
#
_entry.id   AF-A0A1V6A6B3-F1
#
_cell.length_a   1.000
_cell.length_b   1.000
_cell.length_c   1.000
_cell.angle_alpha   90.00
_cell.angle_beta   90.00
_cell.angle_gamma   90.00
#
_symmetry.space_group_name_H-M   'P 1'
#
loop_
_entity.id
_entity.type
_entity.pdbx_description
1 polymer ?
#
loop_
_entity_poly.entity_id
_entity_poly.type
_entity_poly.pdbx_seq_one_letter_code
_entity_poly.pdbx_strand_id
1 'polypeptide(L)'
;MNIRQIAGMSPNYYEINREERNYAAIFFAALSKPDNAEKFLKYCGVESSIGPEFGIYFEYAYLRDMWNHIIGEEPRKNIIRNKLQINNIEEILSKTPIEINKIFGVGGKASSEFIQYPGKWAIVKYDRHFPDNDDFLKICRFKWAFNIKPDIVIHLDKDRSICIEAKYESREGSYPATNKEKEIFRSRGIGYVGQMELQKYMMEELLGVKTDFMFLVFKKEKSATHKVISWAEAFGAIEMKDLPKFAIEMAKIISGEA
;
A
#
# COMPACT_ATOMS: atom_id res chain seq x y z
N MET A 1 -7.27 39.34 10.33
CA MET A 1 -7.72 38.70 9.07
C MET A 1 -7.19 37.28 9.03
N ASN A 2 -7.99 36.32 8.56
CA ASN A 2 -7.53 34.95 8.32
C ASN A 2 -6.97 34.80 6.88
N ILE A 3 -6.35 33.65 6.58
CA ILE A 3 -5.70 33.40 5.27
C ILE A 3 -6.67 33.52 4.08
N ARG A 4 -7.95 33.11 4.24
CA ARG A 4 -8.99 33.27 3.20
C ARG A 4 -9.27 34.74 2.89
N GLN A 5 -9.37 35.56 3.94
CA GLN A 5 -9.58 37.00 3.80
C GLN A 5 -8.36 37.70 3.19
N ILE A 6 -7.14 37.29 3.54
CA ILE A 6 -5.90 37.83 2.96
C ILE A 6 -5.81 37.47 1.46
N ALA A 7 -6.12 36.22 1.12
CA ALA A 7 -6.06 35.72 -0.25
C ALA A 7 -7.25 36.17 -1.13
N GLY A 8 -8.26 36.84 -0.56
CA GLY A 8 -9.45 37.28 -1.30
C GLY A 8 -10.28 36.10 -1.85
N MET A 9 -10.19 34.92 -1.24
CA MET A 9 -10.85 33.71 -1.72
C MET A 9 -11.59 32.98 -0.59
N SER A 10 -12.72 32.36 -0.92
CA SER A 10 -13.47 31.50 0.02
C SER A 10 -13.95 30.22 -0.66
N PRO A 11 -13.02 29.40 -1.19
CA PRO A 11 -13.38 28.17 -1.87
C PRO A 11 -13.97 27.16 -0.89
N ASN A 12 -14.80 26.26 -1.40
CA ASN A 12 -15.05 24.99 -0.76
C ASN A 12 -13.79 24.11 -0.86
N TYR A 13 -13.56 23.23 0.11
CA TYR A 13 -12.33 22.41 0.11
C TYR A 13 -12.20 21.53 -1.15
N TYR A 14 -13.32 21.02 -1.67
CA TYR A 14 -13.34 20.17 -2.87
C TYR A 14 -12.86 20.89 -4.14
N GLU A 15 -12.91 22.22 -4.18
CA GLU A 15 -12.50 23.05 -5.32
C GLU A 15 -10.97 23.23 -5.37
N ILE A 16 -10.30 23.04 -4.24
CA ILE A 16 -8.85 23.24 -4.09
C ILE A 16 -8.11 21.99 -3.59
N ASN A 17 -8.81 20.86 -3.46
CA ASN A 17 -8.24 19.62 -2.97
C ASN A 17 -7.16 19.11 -3.94
N ARG A 18 -5.97 18.79 -3.42
CA ARG A 18 -4.91 18.09 -4.17
C ARG A 18 -4.55 16.73 -3.57
N GLU A 19 -5.25 16.31 -2.51
CA GLU A 19 -5.00 15.05 -1.83
C GLU A 19 -5.55 13.87 -2.64
N GLU A 20 -4.65 13.01 -3.13
CA GLU A 20 -4.98 11.82 -3.94
C GLU A 20 -5.97 10.89 -3.24
N ARG A 21 -5.84 10.77 -1.92
CA ARG A 21 -6.68 9.93 -1.09
C ARG A 21 -8.18 10.26 -1.21
N ASN A 22 -8.53 11.53 -1.43
CA ASN A 22 -9.93 11.92 -1.61
C ASN A 22 -10.48 11.47 -2.97
N TYR A 23 -9.68 11.54 -4.03
CA TYR A 23 -10.07 11.02 -5.34
C TYR A 23 -10.19 9.50 -5.33
N ALA A 24 -9.25 8.80 -4.68
CA ALA A 24 -9.33 7.36 -4.48
C ALA A 24 -10.59 6.96 -3.68
N ALA A 25 -10.96 7.70 -2.62
CA ALA A 25 -12.18 7.45 -1.87
C ALA A 25 -13.46 7.64 -2.71
N ILE A 26 -13.51 8.68 -3.54
CA ILE A 26 -14.63 8.92 -4.47
C ILE A 26 -14.72 7.79 -5.49
N PHE A 27 -13.59 7.37 -6.05
CA PHE A 27 -13.54 6.27 -7.01
C PHE A 27 -13.94 4.94 -6.37
N PHE A 28 -13.48 4.64 -5.15
CA PHE A 28 -13.92 3.49 -4.36
C PHE A 28 -15.44 3.47 -4.15
N ALA A 29 -16.02 4.61 -3.75
CA ALA A 29 -17.45 4.73 -3.54
C ALA A 29 -18.22 4.53 -4.87
N ALA A 30 -17.71 5.07 -5.97
CA ALA A 30 -18.29 4.89 -7.29
C ALA A 30 -18.23 3.43 -7.76
N LEU A 31 -17.08 2.76 -7.59
CA LEU A 31 -16.90 1.35 -7.94
C LEU A 31 -17.84 0.42 -7.16
N SER A 32 -18.20 0.80 -5.93
CA SER A 32 -19.08 0.02 -5.06
C SER A 32 -20.56 0.09 -5.43
N LYS A 33 -20.92 0.89 -6.45
CA LYS A 33 -22.27 0.93 -6.99
C LYS A 33 -22.55 -0.30 -7.89
N PRO A 34 -23.83 -0.70 -8.06
CA PRO A 34 -24.19 -1.77 -9.00
C PRO A 34 -23.57 -1.56 -10.39
N ASP A 35 -23.09 -2.65 -10.97
CA ASP A 35 -22.49 -2.76 -12.32
C ASP A 35 -21.18 -1.98 -12.56
N ASN A 36 -20.82 -1.03 -11.70
CA ASN A 36 -19.67 -0.15 -11.93
C ASN A 36 -18.34 -0.90 -11.88
N ALA A 37 -18.19 -1.82 -10.93
CA ALA A 37 -17.01 -2.69 -10.88
C ALA A 37 -16.84 -3.50 -12.17
N GLU A 38 -17.91 -4.13 -12.68
CA GLU A 38 -17.84 -4.93 -13.91
C GLU A 38 -17.50 -4.07 -15.13
N LYS A 39 -18.09 -2.87 -15.24
CA LYS A 39 -17.75 -1.91 -16.31
C LYS A 39 -16.28 -1.52 -16.26
N PHE A 40 -15.76 -1.23 -15.07
CA PHE A 40 -14.36 -0.87 -14.89
C PHE A 40 -13.41 -2.04 -15.18
N LEU A 41 -13.74 -3.26 -14.72
CA LEU A 41 -12.98 -4.48 -15.00
C LEU A 41 -12.94 -4.76 -16.50
N LYS A 42 -14.07 -4.65 -17.19
CA LYS A 42 -14.16 -4.78 -18.65
C LYS A 42 -13.33 -3.73 -19.37
N TYR A 43 -13.41 -2.46 -18.94
CA TYR A 43 -12.52 -1.41 -19.44
C TYR A 43 -11.04 -1.76 -19.22
N CYS A 44 -10.76 -2.42 -18.10
CA CYS A 44 -9.41 -2.89 -17.79
C CYS A 44 -8.96 -4.08 -18.64
N GLY A 45 -9.82 -4.68 -19.46
CA GLY A 45 -9.53 -5.90 -20.21
C GLY A 45 -9.56 -7.16 -19.35
N VAL A 46 -10.20 -7.09 -18.18
CA VAL A 46 -10.35 -8.23 -17.26
C VAL A 46 -11.70 -8.88 -17.52
N GLU A 47 -11.66 -10.03 -18.19
CA GLU A 47 -12.83 -10.87 -18.42
C GLU A 47 -13.10 -11.73 -17.18
N SER A 48 -13.77 -11.15 -16.19
CA SER A 48 -14.20 -11.87 -15.00
C SER A 48 -15.62 -11.47 -14.60
N SER A 49 -16.47 -12.46 -14.36
CA SER A 49 -17.74 -12.25 -13.66
C SER A 49 -17.46 -12.02 -12.17
N ILE A 50 -18.20 -11.09 -11.55
CA ILE A 50 -18.14 -10.89 -10.10
C ILE A 50 -18.65 -12.15 -9.39
N GLY A 51 -17.75 -12.81 -8.65
CA GLY A 51 -18.06 -13.99 -7.85
C GLY A 51 -18.37 -13.66 -6.39
N PRO A 52 -18.69 -14.66 -5.56
CA PRO A 52 -19.00 -14.48 -4.14
C PRO A 52 -17.82 -13.99 -3.29
N GLU A 53 -16.58 -14.14 -3.78
CA GLU A 53 -15.35 -13.71 -3.10
C GLU A 53 -14.90 -12.31 -3.52
N PHE A 54 -15.65 -11.65 -4.41
CA PHE A 54 -15.33 -10.32 -4.89
C PHE A 54 -15.36 -9.30 -3.75
N GLY A 55 -14.38 -8.40 -3.74
CA GLY A 55 -14.31 -7.32 -2.77
C GLY A 55 -13.50 -6.15 -3.25
N ILE A 56 -13.94 -4.94 -2.92
CA ILE A 56 -13.18 -3.71 -3.16
C ILE A 56 -12.79 -3.15 -1.81
N TYR A 57 -11.53 -2.78 -1.66
CA TYR A 57 -10.98 -2.30 -0.39
C TYR A 57 -10.22 -1.00 -0.61
N PHE A 58 -10.46 -0.03 0.25
CA PHE A 58 -9.77 1.25 0.29
C PHE A 58 -8.76 1.25 1.46
N GLU A 59 -7.55 1.78 1.25
CA GLU A 59 -6.45 1.75 2.22
C GLU A 59 -6.11 0.32 2.68
N TYR A 60 -5.78 -0.53 1.70
CA TYR A 60 -5.66 -1.98 1.88
C TYR A 60 -4.52 -2.38 2.82
N ALA A 61 -4.87 -2.91 4.00
CA ALA A 61 -3.92 -3.28 5.05
C ALA A 61 -3.98 -4.78 5.41
N TYR A 62 -4.33 -5.63 4.44
CA TYR A 62 -4.60 -7.05 4.67
C TYR A 62 -3.47 -7.74 5.44
N LEU A 63 -2.22 -7.61 5.00
CA LEU A 63 -1.09 -8.34 5.60
C LEU A 63 -0.92 -7.99 7.09
N ARG A 64 -1.13 -6.72 7.47
CA ARG A 64 -1.15 -6.27 8.87
C ARG A 64 -2.29 -6.90 9.64
N ASP A 65 -3.49 -6.86 9.07
CA ASP A 65 -4.68 -7.31 9.76
C ASP A 65 -4.67 -8.83 9.92
N MET A 66 -4.20 -9.56 8.90
CA MET A 66 -3.95 -11.01 8.95
C MET A 66 -2.99 -11.38 10.07
N TRP A 67 -1.86 -10.68 10.22
CA TRP A 67 -0.91 -10.95 11.30
C TRP A 67 -1.55 -10.88 12.71
N ASN A 68 -2.44 -9.90 12.90
CA ASN A 68 -3.12 -9.71 14.17
C ASN A 68 -4.20 -10.77 14.43
N HIS A 69 -4.72 -11.41 13.39
CA HIS A 69 -5.67 -12.53 13.51
C HIS A 69 -4.99 -13.89 13.72
N ILE A 70 -3.67 -14.00 13.53
CA ILE A 70 -2.95 -15.25 13.78
C ILE A 70 -2.98 -15.60 15.27
N ILE A 71 -3.42 -16.80 15.58
CA ILE A 71 -3.42 -17.36 16.93
C ILE A 71 -2.18 -18.25 17.10
N GLY A 72 -1.48 -18.07 18.23
CA GLY A 72 -0.28 -18.84 18.55
C GLY A 72 1.02 -18.26 17.98
N GLU A 73 2.14 -18.75 18.53
CA GLU A 73 3.48 -18.32 18.15
C GLU A 73 4.01 -19.06 16.93
N GLU A 74 3.76 -20.37 16.84
CA GLU A 74 4.35 -21.22 15.80
C GLU A 74 3.96 -20.80 14.37
N PRO A 75 2.71 -20.42 14.06
CA PRO A 75 2.39 -19.89 12.73
C PRO A 75 3.15 -18.60 12.41
N ARG A 76 3.40 -17.72 13.40
CA ARG A 76 4.19 -16.49 13.20
C ARG A 76 5.66 -16.82 12.92
N LYS A 77 6.23 -17.77 13.67
CA LYS A 77 7.59 -18.28 13.42
C LYS A 77 7.69 -18.89 12.03
N ASN A 78 6.71 -19.68 11.62
CA ASN A 78 6.67 -20.28 10.28
C ASN A 78 6.58 -19.23 9.16
N ILE A 79 5.79 -18.17 9.33
CA ILE A 79 5.76 -17.08 8.35
C ILE A 79 7.14 -16.43 8.26
N ILE A 80 7.75 -16.05 9.38
CA ILE A 80 9.08 -15.43 9.39
C ILE A 80 10.11 -16.38 8.76
N ARG A 81 10.16 -17.64 9.19
CA ARG A 81 11.07 -18.66 8.69
C ARG A 81 11.03 -18.80 7.17
N ASN A 82 9.82 -18.91 6.60
CA ASN A 82 9.65 -19.22 5.19
C ASN A 82 9.74 -17.96 4.29
N LYS A 83 9.33 -16.79 4.80
CA LYS A 83 9.20 -15.57 4.00
C LYS A 83 10.30 -14.53 4.27
N LEU A 84 11.03 -14.65 5.38
CA LEU A 84 12.18 -13.80 5.73
C LEU A 84 13.46 -14.67 5.78
N GLN A 85 13.98 -14.98 4.59
CA GLN A 85 15.15 -15.85 4.39
C GLN A 85 16.47 -15.09 4.63
N ILE A 86 16.82 -14.91 5.89
CA ILE A 86 18.06 -14.27 6.34
C ILE A 86 19.00 -15.26 7.04
N ASN A 87 20.27 -14.89 7.18
CA ASN A 87 21.22 -15.72 7.91
C ASN A 87 20.80 -15.89 9.38
N ASN A 88 21.10 -17.07 9.94
CA ASN A 88 20.81 -17.43 11.33
C ASN A 88 19.33 -17.37 11.74
N ILE A 89 18.39 -17.41 10.78
CA ILE A 89 16.96 -17.29 11.09
C ILE A 89 16.47 -18.36 12.07
N GLU A 90 16.91 -19.61 11.94
CA GLU A 90 16.54 -20.68 12.88
C GLU A 90 17.08 -20.42 14.30
N GLU A 91 18.31 -19.90 14.41
CA GLU A 91 18.87 -19.54 15.71
C GLU A 91 18.07 -18.41 16.35
N ILE A 92 17.68 -17.39 15.58
CA ILE A 92 16.83 -16.30 16.07
C ILE A 92 15.47 -16.84 16.52
N LEU A 93 14.81 -17.67 15.69
CA LEU A 93 13.47 -18.19 15.97
C LEU A 93 13.44 -19.26 17.08
N SER A 94 14.59 -19.81 17.47
CA SER A 94 14.71 -20.69 18.64
C SER A 94 14.61 -19.94 19.98
N LYS A 95 14.77 -18.62 19.98
CA LYS A 95 14.77 -17.77 21.19
C LYS A 95 13.35 -17.48 21.69
N THR A 96 13.26 -16.91 22.89
CA THR A 96 11.99 -16.46 23.47
C THR A 96 11.41 -15.25 22.72
N PRO A 97 10.09 -14.99 22.79
CA PRO A 97 9.47 -13.83 22.13
C PRO A 97 10.15 -12.50 22.43
N ILE A 98 10.53 -12.26 23.68
CA ILE A 98 11.18 -11.00 24.07
C ILE A 98 12.56 -10.85 23.42
N GLU A 99 13.31 -11.93 23.27
CA GLU A 99 14.61 -11.93 22.60
C GLU A 99 14.45 -11.69 21.10
N ILE A 100 13.51 -12.39 20.46
CA ILE A 100 13.16 -12.16 19.04
C ILE A 100 12.77 -10.69 18.81
N ASN A 101 11.88 -10.16 19.64
CA ASN A 101 11.41 -8.77 19.56
C ASN A 101 12.54 -7.75 19.77
N LYS A 102 13.52 -8.06 20.63
CA LYS A 102 14.72 -7.23 20.84
C LYS A 102 15.66 -7.28 19.64
N ILE A 103 15.87 -8.46 19.05
CA ILE A 103 16.72 -8.66 17.86
C ILE A 103 16.15 -7.88 16.67
N PHE A 104 14.87 -8.04 16.36
CA PHE A 104 14.20 -7.26 15.31
C PHE A 104 13.88 -5.82 15.73
N GLY A 105 14.27 -5.40 16.94
CA GLY A 105 14.24 -4.00 17.34
C GLY A 105 12.85 -3.39 17.35
N VAL A 106 11.87 -4.01 18.01
CA VAL A 106 10.49 -3.48 18.07
C VAL A 106 10.44 -2.07 18.67
N GLY A 107 9.65 -1.18 18.07
CA GLY A 107 9.28 0.13 18.62
C GLY A 107 8.42 -0.01 19.88
N GLY A 108 8.76 0.72 20.94
CA GLY A 108 8.13 0.59 22.26
C GLY A 108 8.70 -0.57 23.09
N LYS A 109 7.89 -1.08 24.04
CA LYS A 109 8.25 -2.19 24.93
C LYS A 109 8.17 -3.53 24.19
N ALA A 110 9.23 -4.33 24.30
CA ALA A 110 9.25 -5.69 23.77
C ALA A 110 8.32 -6.59 24.59
N SER A 111 7.43 -7.33 23.91
CA SER A 111 6.56 -8.32 24.56
C SER A 111 7.33 -9.59 24.89
N SER A 112 7.06 -10.18 26.05
CA SER A 112 7.51 -11.53 26.42
C SER A 112 6.54 -12.64 26.05
N GLU A 113 5.33 -12.29 25.64
CA GLU A 113 4.24 -13.25 25.43
C GLU A 113 4.06 -13.63 23.96
N PHE A 114 4.47 -12.78 23.02
CA PHE A 114 4.28 -13.00 21.60
C PHE A 114 5.28 -12.22 20.74
N ILE A 115 5.54 -12.75 19.54
CA ILE A 115 6.33 -12.05 18.51
C ILE A 115 5.48 -10.88 17.98
N GLN A 116 5.99 -9.66 18.15
CA GLN A 116 5.30 -8.46 17.75
C GLN A 116 5.34 -8.28 16.23
N TYR A 117 4.24 -7.77 15.70
CA TYR A 117 4.01 -7.50 14.29
C TYR A 117 5.20 -6.81 13.59
N PRO A 118 5.65 -7.31 12.41
CA PRO A 118 6.87 -6.81 11.76
C PRO A 118 6.86 -5.33 11.41
N GLY A 119 5.69 -4.75 11.13
CA GLY A 119 5.61 -3.32 10.86
C GLY A 119 6.06 -2.44 12.04
N LYS A 120 6.08 -2.97 13.27
CA LYS A 120 6.63 -2.29 14.46
C LYS A 120 8.14 -2.41 14.63
N TRP A 121 8.84 -3.21 13.83
CA TRP A 121 10.30 -3.26 13.87
C TRP A 121 10.88 -1.88 13.51
N ALA A 122 11.92 -1.44 14.19
CA ALA A 122 12.51 -0.13 13.99
C ALA A 122 13.90 -0.28 13.36
N ILE A 123 14.07 0.27 12.16
CA ILE A 123 15.33 0.15 11.39
C ILE A 123 16.52 0.58 12.23
N VAL A 124 16.40 1.73 12.88
CA VAL A 124 17.40 2.30 13.79
C VAL A 124 17.83 1.38 14.94
N LYS A 125 17.01 0.38 15.31
CA LYS A 125 17.31 -0.56 16.40
C LYS A 125 17.93 -1.86 15.89
N TYR A 126 17.46 -2.39 14.77
CA TYR A 126 17.97 -3.64 14.22
C TYR A 126 19.16 -3.45 13.27
N ASP A 127 19.40 -2.23 12.78
CA ASP A 127 20.59 -1.84 12.02
C ASP A 127 21.88 -2.37 12.67
N ARG A 128 22.01 -2.22 14.00
CA ARG A 128 23.18 -2.71 14.75
C ARG A 128 23.28 -4.24 14.90
N HIS A 129 22.20 -4.98 14.63
CA HIS A 129 22.15 -6.44 14.81
C HIS A 129 22.36 -7.19 13.48
N PHE A 130 22.11 -6.54 12.34
CA PHE A 130 22.21 -7.13 11.01
C PHE A 130 23.22 -6.34 10.16
N PRO A 131 24.54 -6.64 10.29
CA PRO A 131 25.58 -5.92 9.57
C PRO A 131 25.61 -6.27 8.07
N ASP A 132 25.18 -7.48 7.70
CA ASP A 132 25.04 -7.88 6.30
C ASP A 132 23.95 -7.07 5.60
N ASN A 133 24.28 -6.50 4.43
CA ASN A 133 23.40 -5.60 3.71
C ASN A 133 22.22 -6.31 3.04
N ASP A 134 22.40 -7.56 2.61
CA ASP A 134 21.34 -8.34 1.96
C ASP A 134 20.27 -8.75 2.97
N ASP A 135 20.69 -9.27 4.13
CA ASP A 135 19.79 -9.60 5.23
C ASP A 135 19.09 -8.35 5.76
N PHE A 136 19.84 -7.26 5.96
CA PHE A 136 19.27 -5.97 6.38
C PHE A 136 18.18 -5.49 5.41
N LEU A 137 18.43 -5.55 4.10
CA LEU A 137 17.46 -5.13 3.09
C LEU A 137 16.23 -6.03 3.06
N LYS A 138 16.40 -7.36 3.19
CA LYS A 138 15.28 -8.31 3.30
C LYS A 138 14.39 -8.00 4.51
N ILE A 139 14.99 -7.71 5.67
CA ILE A 139 14.25 -7.31 6.89
C ILE A 139 13.50 -5.99 6.66
N CYS A 140 14.13 -5.02 6.00
CA CYS A 140 13.48 -3.75 5.66
C CYS A 140 12.26 -3.97 4.76
N ARG A 141 12.41 -4.72 3.66
CA ARG A 141 11.30 -5.06 2.74
C ARG A 141 10.17 -5.78 3.47
N PHE A 142 10.51 -6.78 4.28
CA PHE A 142 9.52 -7.52 5.07
C PHE A 142 8.76 -6.58 6.00
N LYS A 143 9.46 -5.79 6.83
CA LYS A 143 8.86 -4.76 7.69
C LYS A 143 7.93 -3.82 6.92
N TRP A 144 8.39 -3.27 5.79
CA TRP A 144 7.62 -2.26 5.07
C TRP A 144 6.41 -2.86 4.36
N ALA A 145 6.51 -4.10 3.87
CA ALA A 145 5.38 -4.81 3.26
C ALA A 145 4.20 -4.97 4.23
N PHE A 146 4.48 -5.09 5.51
CA PHE A 146 3.42 -5.10 6.52
C PHE A 146 2.76 -3.72 6.72
N ASN A 147 3.43 -2.60 6.43
CA ASN A 147 2.93 -1.24 6.64
C ASN A 147 2.41 -0.55 5.38
N ILE A 148 2.86 -0.99 4.21
CA ILE A 148 2.43 -0.42 2.94
C ILE A 148 0.95 -0.70 2.72
N LYS A 149 0.26 0.26 2.11
CA LYS A 149 -1.14 0.14 1.75
C LYS A 149 -1.34 0.68 0.35
N PRO A 150 -1.69 -0.17 -0.63
CA PRO A 150 -2.28 0.31 -1.86
C PRO A 150 -3.54 1.12 -1.56
N ASP A 151 -3.80 2.15 -2.37
CA ASP A 151 -4.97 3.01 -2.19
C ASP A 151 -6.27 2.23 -2.38
N ILE A 152 -6.36 1.43 -3.45
CA ILE A 152 -7.51 0.56 -3.71
C ILE A 152 -7.03 -0.82 -4.17
N VAL A 153 -7.63 -1.88 -3.63
CA VAL A 153 -7.45 -3.25 -4.13
C VAL A 153 -8.81 -3.83 -4.48
N ILE A 154 -8.93 -4.39 -5.68
CA ILE A 154 -10.10 -5.14 -6.14
C ILE A 154 -9.72 -6.62 -6.15
N HIS A 155 -10.25 -7.40 -5.21
CA HIS A 155 -10.19 -8.85 -5.26
C HIS A 155 -11.22 -9.37 -6.28
N LEU A 156 -10.75 -10.11 -7.27
CA LEU A 156 -11.60 -10.86 -8.19
C LEU A 156 -12.04 -12.18 -7.54
N ASP A 157 -11.10 -12.79 -6.83
CA ASP A 157 -11.25 -13.97 -5.98
C ASP A 157 -10.11 -13.99 -4.93
N LYS A 158 -9.96 -15.11 -4.21
CA LYS A 158 -8.87 -15.29 -3.22
C LYS A 158 -7.47 -15.18 -3.80
N ASP A 159 -7.27 -15.53 -5.07
CA ASP A 159 -5.94 -15.70 -5.66
C ASP A 159 -5.60 -14.63 -6.71
N ARG A 160 -6.57 -13.80 -7.10
CA ARG A 160 -6.42 -12.76 -8.12
C ARG A 160 -6.94 -11.41 -7.66
N SER A 161 -6.15 -10.36 -7.93
CA SER A 161 -6.55 -8.98 -7.62
C SER A 161 -6.05 -7.95 -8.63
N ILE A 162 -6.61 -6.75 -8.56
CA ILE A 162 -6.09 -5.54 -9.17
C ILE A 162 -5.68 -4.60 -8.05
N CYS A 163 -4.43 -4.16 -8.06
CA CYS A 163 -3.87 -3.23 -7.10
C CYS A 163 -3.71 -1.85 -7.75
N ILE A 164 -4.38 -0.85 -7.19
CA ILE A 164 -4.49 0.48 -7.74
C ILE A 164 -3.82 1.47 -6.79
N GLU A 165 -2.91 2.27 -7.35
CA GLU A 165 -2.30 3.40 -6.69
C GLU A 165 -2.73 4.70 -7.38
N ALA A 166 -3.24 5.64 -6.60
CA ALA A 166 -3.76 6.92 -7.02
C ALA A 166 -2.65 7.98 -6.98
N LYS A 167 -2.44 8.67 -8.11
CA LYS A 167 -1.47 9.76 -8.24
C LYS A 167 -2.15 10.98 -8.86
N TYR A 168 -1.89 12.16 -8.30
CA TYR A 168 -2.34 13.42 -8.86
C TYR A 168 -1.16 14.13 -9.53
N GLU A 169 -0.19 14.54 -8.73
CA GLU A 169 1.04 15.19 -9.19
C GLU A 169 2.29 14.53 -8.60
N SER A 170 2.12 13.69 -7.57
CA SER A 170 3.23 13.01 -6.94
C SER A 170 3.80 11.91 -7.85
N ARG A 171 5.13 11.80 -7.85
CA ARG A 171 5.82 10.64 -8.40
C ARG A 171 5.66 9.45 -7.45
N GLU A 172 6.00 8.26 -7.94
CA GLU A 172 6.09 7.07 -7.10
C GLU A 172 6.95 7.33 -5.84
N GLY A 173 6.46 6.89 -4.69
CA GLY A 173 7.21 6.95 -3.44
C GLY A 173 8.35 5.94 -3.38
N SER A 174 9.23 6.09 -2.40
CA SER A 174 10.33 5.15 -2.14
C SER A 174 10.57 4.97 -0.64
N TYR A 175 11.10 3.81 -0.27
CA TYR A 175 11.48 3.47 1.10
C TYR A 175 13.00 3.40 1.26
N PRO A 176 13.57 3.89 2.38
CA PRO A 176 12.86 4.47 3.53
C PRO A 176 12.30 5.88 3.28
N ALA A 177 11.23 6.24 4.01
CA ALA A 177 10.59 7.54 3.89
C ALA A 177 11.26 8.62 4.77
N THR A 178 11.79 8.24 5.94
CA THR A 178 12.30 9.19 6.94
C THR A 178 13.76 9.55 6.71
N ASN A 179 14.16 10.80 7.03
CA ASN A 179 15.54 11.25 6.86
C ASN A 179 16.57 10.42 7.63
N LYS A 180 16.19 9.97 8.84
CA LYS A 180 17.05 9.15 9.70
C LYS A 180 17.33 7.77 9.09
N GLU A 181 16.30 7.12 8.54
CA GLU A 181 16.47 5.83 7.88
C GLU A 181 17.19 5.97 6.53
N LYS A 182 16.93 7.06 5.80
CA LYS A 182 17.68 7.41 4.58
C LYS A 182 19.19 7.57 4.85
N GLU A 183 19.56 8.11 6.00
CA GLU A 183 20.97 8.21 6.41
C GLU A 183 21.61 6.85 6.64
N ILE A 184 20.90 5.90 7.28
CA ILE A 184 21.36 4.51 7.43
C ILE A 184 21.58 3.85 6.07
N PHE A 185 20.65 4.03 5.13
CA PHE A 185 20.80 3.47 3.78
C PHE A 185 21.99 4.07 3.04
N ARG A 186 22.20 5.39 3.16
CA ARG A 186 23.38 6.07 2.57
C ARG A 186 24.68 5.57 3.19
N SER A 187 24.75 5.41 4.52
CA SER A 187 25.98 4.94 5.19
C SER A 187 26.31 3.50 4.85
N ARG A 188 25.29 2.66 4.59
CA ARG A 188 25.44 1.27 4.13
C ARG A 188 25.69 1.12 2.63
N GLY A 189 25.48 2.16 1.84
CA GLY A 189 25.57 2.10 0.37
C GLY A 189 24.43 1.31 -0.30
N ILE A 190 23.24 1.25 0.33
CA ILE A 190 22.09 0.50 -0.18
C ILE A 190 21.13 1.44 -0.93
N GLY A 191 20.61 0.98 -2.08
CA GLY A 191 19.59 1.69 -2.85
C GLY A 191 18.23 1.74 -2.15
N TYR A 192 17.39 2.71 -2.53
CA TYR A 192 16.02 2.78 -2.04
C TYR A 192 15.11 1.80 -2.79
N VAL A 193 14.05 1.36 -2.13
CA VAL A 193 13.06 0.42 -2.68
C VAL A 193 11.84 1.21 -3.16
N GLY A 194 11.39 0.96 -4.38
CA GLY A 194 10.20 1.61 -4.94
C GLY A 194 8.91 1.17 -4.22
N GLN A 195 7.92 2.07 -4.16
CA GLN A 195 6.62 1.74 -3.56
C GLN A 195 5.93 0.59 -4.30
N MET A 196 5.93 0.62 -5.63
CA MET A 196 5.29 -0.40 -6.47
C MET A 196 6.02 -1.75 -6.34
N GLU A 197 7.35 -1.72 -6.31
CA GLU A 197 8.17 -2.91 -6.06
C GLU A 197 7.78 -3.57 -4.71
N LEU A 198 7.55 -2.75 -3.69
CA LEU A 198 7.17 -3.22 -2.37
C LEU A 198 5.71 -3.73 -2.32
N GLN A 199 4.78 -3.07 -3.02
CA GLN A 199 3.40 -3.56 -3.17
C GLN A 199 3.38 -4.91 -3.89
N LYS A 200 4.18 -5.08 -4.94
CA LYS A 200 4.34 -6.35 -5.64
C LYS A 200 4.85 -7.45 -4.71
N TYR A 201 5.90 -7.16 -3.94
CA TYR A 201 6.40 -8.08 -2.93
C TYR A 201 5.34 -8.44 -1.89
N MET A 202 4.54 -7.48 -1.40
CA MET A 202 3.45 -7.74 -0.46
C MET A 202 2.37 -8.65 -1.06
N MET A 203 1.86 -8.31 -2.24
CA MET A 203 0.73 -8.99 -2.86
C MET A 203 1.10 -10.39 -3.38
N GLU A 204 2.19 -10.50 -4.13
CA GLU A 204 2.52 -11.74 -4.83
C GLU A 204 3.35 -12.68 -3.95
N GLU A 205 4.38 -12.18 -3.27
CA GLU A 205 5.32 -13.04 -2.53
C GLU A 205 4.83 -13.37 -1.12
N LEU A 206 4.21 -12.41 -0.43
CA LEU A 206 3.75 -12.60 0.96
C LEU A 206 2.31 -13.11 1.04
N LEU A 207 1.38 -12.52 0.27
CA LEU A 207 -0.02 -12.93 0.26
C LEU A 207 -0.30 -14.06 -0.73
N GLY A 208 0.53 -14.25 -1.76
CA GLY A 208 0.31 -15.28 -2.78
C GLY A 208 -0.77 -14.93 -3.79
N VAL A 209 -1.15 -13.64 -3.91
CA VAL A 209 -2.23 -13.16 -4.77
C VAL A 209 -1.64 -12.64 -6.07
N LYS A 210 -1.97 -13.28 -7.19
CA LYS A 210 -1.61 -12.80 -8.52
C LYS A 210 -2.27 -11.45 -8.77
N THR A 211 -1.48 -10.44 -9.08
CA THR A 211 -1.97 -9.07 -9.02
C THR A 211 -1.62 -8.26 -10.27
N ASP A 212 -2.63 -7.65 -10.87
CA ASP A 212 -2.42 -6.63 -11.90
C ASP A 212 -2.23 -5.27 -11.22
N PHE A 213 -1.08 -4.65 -11.45
CA PHE A 213 -0.74 -3.35 -10.86
C PHE A 213 -1.07 -2.19 -11.78
N MET A 214 -1.69 -1.16 -11.22
CA MET A 214 -2.20 -0.01 -11.97
C MET A 214 -1.95 1.31 -11.25
N PHE A 215 -1.60 2.33 -12.04
CA PHE A 215 -1.63 3.73 -11.63
C PHE A 215 -2.83 4.45 -12.22
N LEU A 216 -3.54 5.18 -11.37
CA LEU A 216 -4.48 6.22 -11.77
C LEU A 216 -3.78 7.57 -11.72
N VAL A 217 -3.62 8.21 -12.88
CA VAL A 217 -2.84 9.45 -13.03
C VAL A 217 -3.67 10.57 -13.63
N PHE A 218 -3.29 11.83 -13.38
CA PHE A 218 -3.94 12.97 -14.04
C PHE A 218 -3.66 13.00 -15.55
N LYS A 219 -2.39 12.84 -15.95
CA LYS A 219 -1.97 12.76 -17.36
C LYS A 219 -1.38 11.40 -17.65
N LYS A 220 -1.91 10.74 -18.69
CA LYS A 220 -1.46 9.41 -19.08
C LYS A 220 -0.02 9.44 -19.55
N GLU A 221 0.82 8.70 -18.85
CA GLU A 221 2.19 8.39 -19.27
C GLU A 221 2.27 6.91 -19.66
N LYS A 222 3.19 6.56 -20.56
CA LYS A 222 3.46 5.16 -20.89
C LYS A 222 4.38 4.58 -19.83
N SER A 223 4.00 3.44 -19.26
CA SER A 223 4.87 2.63 -18.41
C SER A 223 5.13 1.28 -19.06
N ALA A 224 6.36 0.78 -18.91
CA ALA A 224 6.74 -0.55 -19.37
C ALA A 224 6.40 -1.64 -18.34
N THR A 225 6.16 -1.28 -17.08
CA THR A 225 6.09 -2.24 -15.95
C THR A 225 4.71 -2.39 -15.33
N HIS A 226 3.79 -1.45 -15.59
CA HIS A 226 2.45 -1.44 -15.00
C HIS A 226 1.45 -0.76 -15.93
N LYS A 227 0.17 -0.98 -15.68
CA LYS A 227 -0.90 -0.32 -16.43
C LYS A 227 -1.07 1.11 -15.93
N VAL A 228 -1.17 2.06 -16.86
CA VAL A 228 -1.47 3.46 -16.53
C VAL A 228 -2.81 3.83 -17.15
N ILE A 229 -3.74 4.25 -16.28
CA ILE A 229 -5.06 4.74 -16.66
C ILE A 229 -5.19 6.17 -16.14
N SER A 230 -5.75 7.06 -16.94
CA SER A 230 -6.05 8.42 -16.47
C SER A 230 -7.29 8.45 -15.58
N TRP A 231 -7.39 9.43 -14.68
CA TRP A 231 -8.61 9.63 -13.90
C TRP A 231 -9.85 9.82 -14.80
N ALA A 232 -9.71 10.52 -15.92
CA ALA A 232 -10.77 10.70 -16.91
C ALA A 232 -11.26 9.36 -17.48
N GLU A 233 -10.33 8.47 -17.85
CA GLU A 233 -10.67 7.13 -18.32
C GLU A 233 -11.34 6.28 -17.23
N ALA A 234 -10.84 6.35 -16.00
CA ALA A 234 -11.38 5.57 -14.88
C ALA A 234 -12.80 6.01 -14.49
N PHE A 235 -13.03 7.31 -14.32
CA PHE A 235 -14.36 7.86 -14.01
C PHE A 235 -15.32 7.78 -15.20
N GLY A 236 -14.82 7.96 -16.42
CA GLY A 236 -15.62 7.83 -17.64
C GLY A 236 -16.10 6.40 -17.94
N ALA A 237 -15.45 5.39 -17.34
CA ALA A 237 -15.85 3.99 -17.48
C ALA A 237 -17.02 3.58 -16.56
N ILE A 238 -17.44 4.42 -15.61
CA ILE A 238 -18.41 4.06 -14.56
C ILE A 238 -19.50 5.12 -14.35
N GLU A 239 -20.60 4.74 -13.70
CA GLU A 239 -21.72 5.64 -13.43
C GLU A 239 -21.52 6.45 -12.14
N MET A 240 -21.42 7.78 -12.27
CA MET A 240 -21.18 8.73 -11.19
C MET A 240 -22.46 9.39 -10.65
N LYS A 241 -23.61 9.17 -11.28
CA LYS A 241 -24.93 9.68 -10.84
C LYS A 241 -25.20 9.33 -9.37
N ASP A 242 -25.98 10.14 -8.67
CA ASP A 242 -26.37 9.92 -7.27
C ASP A 242 -25.24 10.03 -6.23
N LEU A 243 -23.98 10.21 -6.64
CA LEU A 243 -22.94 10.68 -5.72
C LEU A 243 -23.21 12.15 -5.33
N PRO A 244 -22.80 12.58 -4.13
CA PRO A 244 -22.93 13.97 -3.71
C PRO A 244 -22.28 14.92 -4.72
N LYS A 245 -22.88 16.10 -4.92
CA LYS A 245 -22.41 17.10 -5.90
C LYS A 245 -20.91 17.37 -5.81
N PHE A 246 -20.37 17.54 -4.60
CA PHE A 246 -18.94 17.81 -4.43
C PHE A 246 -18.05 16.69 -4.98
N ALA A 247 -18.47 15.42 -4.88
CA ALA A 247 -17.71 14.28 -5.37
C ALA A 247 -17.72 14.21 -6.90
N ILE A 248 -18.87 14.50 -7.52
CA ILE A 248 -18.99 14.62 -8.97
C ILE A 248 -18.11 15.76 -9.49
N GLU A 249 -18.14 16.92 -8.86
CA GLU A 249 -17.30 18.06 -9.27
C GLU A 249 -15.80 17.75 -9.08
N MET A 250 -15.41 17.09 -8.00
CA MET A 250 -14.02 16.62 -7.83
C MET A 250 -13.60 15.65 -8.94
N ALA A 251 -14.47 14.70 -9.31
CA ALA A 251 -14.21 13.74 -10.38
C ALA A 251 -14.04 14.45 -11.74
N LYS A 252 -14.80 15.51 -12.01
CA LYS A 252 -14.61 16.35 -13.21
C LYS A 252 -13.28 17.09 -13.20
N ILE A 253 -12.94 17.74 -12.07
CA ILE A 253 -11.69 18.50 -11.92
C ILE A 253 -10.47 17.60 -12.19
N ILE A 254 -10.42 16.43 -11.54
CA ILE A 254 -9.32 15.47 -11.71
C ILE A 254 -9.32 14.80 -13.08
N SER A 255 -10.44 14.81 -13.79
CA SER A 255 -10.55 14.34 -15.19
C SER A 255 -10.18 15.42 -16.21
N GLY A 256 -9.93 16.66 -15.79
CA GLY A 256 -9.61 17.78 -16.67
C GLY A 256 -10.83 18.40 -17.35
N GLU A 257 -12.03 18.21 -16.81
CA GLU A 257 -13.30 18.75 -17.34
C GLU A 257 -13.72 20.08 -16.69
N ALA A 258 -12.80 20.76 -15.99
CA ALA A 258 -13.06 22.03 -15.28
C ALA A 258 -12.89 23.26 -16.17
#